data_AF-A0A523U0G8-F1
#
_entry.id   AF-A0A523U0G8-F1
#
_cell.length_a   1.000
_cell.length_b   1.000
_cell.length_c   1.000
_cell.angle_alpha   90.00
_cell.angle_beta   90.00
_cell.angle_gamma   90.00
#
_symmetry.space_group_name_H-M   'P 1'
#
loop_
_entity.id
_entity.type
_entity.pdbx_description
1 polymer ?
#
loop_
_entity_poly.entity_id
_entity_poly.type
_entity_poly.pdbx_seq_one_letter_code
_entity_poly.pdbx_strand_id
1 'polypeptide(L)' 'MAMDRAYVNMDEGMAVCCWDAPSKEALQELFSKAGADFETMTEVEEHTKSSYTA' A
#
# COMPACT_ATOMS: atom_id res chain seq x y z
N MET A 1 -3.11 4.82 10.94
CA MET A 1 -2.87 3.53 10.26
C MET A 1 -4.20 2.97 9.82
N ALA A 2 -4.51 3.15 8.55
CA ALA A 2 -5.70 2.60 7.91
C ALA A 2 -5.29 2.03 6.55
N MET A 3 -5.94 0.94 6.16
CA MET A 3 -5.83 0.44 4.79
C MET A 3 -6.61 1.41 3.89
N ASP A 4 -5.97 1.99 2.88
CA ASP A 4 -6.64 2.91 1.95
C ASP A 4 -7.28 2.11 0.80
N ARG A 5 -6.45 1.36 0.05
CA ARG A 5 -6.91 0.66 -1.18
C ARG A 5 -6.20 -0.68 -1.36
N ALA A 6 -6.86 -1.58 -2.10
CA ALA A 6 -6.27 -2.81 -2.60
C ALA A 6 -6.56 -2.96 -4.09
N TYR A 7 -5.55 -3.37 -4.84
CA TYR A 7 -5.63 -3.68 -6.26
C TYR A 7 -5.22 -5.14 -6.47
N VAL A 8 -5.95 -5.85 -7.32
CA VAL A 8 -5.68 -7.26 -7.63
C VAL A 8 -5.57 -7.42 -9.13
N ASN A 9 -4.42 -7.90 -9.59
CA ASN A 9 -4.22 -8.41 -10.93
C ASN A 9 -4.44 -9.93 -10.91
N MET A 10 -5.62 -10.37 -11.34
CA MET A 10 -6.00 -11.79 -11.38
C MET A 10 -5.22 -12.58 -12.43
N ASP A 11 -4.80 -11.93 -13.52
CA ASP A 11 -4.08 -12.58 -14.62
C ASP A 11 -2.64 -12.94 -14.21
N GLU A 12 -2.02 -12.09 -13.40
CA GLU A 12 -0.66 -12.30 -12.86
C GLU A 12 -0.65 -12.91 -11.45
N GLY A 13 -1.82 -13.12 -10.84
CA GLY A 13 -1.94 -13.61 -9.47
C GLY A 13 -1.33 -12.66 -8.42
N MET A 14 -1.33 -11.35 -8.69
CA MET A 14 -0.68 -10.33 -7.86
C MET A 14 -1.69 -9.44 -7.15
N ALA A 15 -1.46 -9.15 -5.87
CA ALA A 15 -2.25 -8.18 -5.10
C ALA A 15 -1.33 -7.10 -4.52
N VAL A 16 -1.77 -5.83 -4.63
CA VAL A 16 -1.06 -4.66 -4.11
C VAL A 16 -1.98 -3.92 -3.14
N CYS A 17 -1.52 -3.73 -1.91
CA CYS A 17 -2.26 -2.99 -0.88
C CYS A 17 -1.58 -1.66 -0.59
N CYS A 18 -2.34 -0.57 -0.66
CA CYS A 18 -1.89 0.77 -0.28
C CYS A 18 -2.31 1.06 1.16
N TRP A 19 -1.35 1.48 1.96
CA TRP A 19 -1.53 1.79 3.37
C TRP A 19 -1.08 3.22 3.66
N ASP A 20 -1.88 3.94 4.44
CA ASP A 20 -1.46 5.19 5.04
C ASP A 20 -0.96 4.92 6.48
N ALA A 21 0.33 5.17 6.68
CA ALA A 21 1.00 4.98 7.95
C ALA A 21 1.96 6.13 8.26
N PRO A 22 2.12 6.49 9.54
CA PRO A 22 3.00 7.58 9.95
C PRO A 22 4.48 7.26 9.75
N SER A 23 4.85 5.98 9.64
CA SER A 23 6.21 5.53 9.37
C SER A 23 6.25 4.10 8.83
N LYS A 24 7.38 3.73 8.23
CA LYS A 24 7.65 2.38 7.72
C LYS A 24 7.63 1.33 8.84
N GLU A 25 8.16 1.67 10.00
CA GLU A 25 8.25 0.78 11.17
C GLU A 25 6.87 0.39 11.69
N ALA A 26 5.92 1.33 11.68
CA ALA A 26 4.53 1.05 12.09
C ALA A 26 3.87 0.00 11.18
N LEU A 27 4.18 0.00 9.88
CA LEU A 27 3.72 -1.04 8.95
C LEU A 27 4.49 -2.36 9.16
N GLN A 28 5.81 -2.30 9.40
CA GLN A 28 6.61 -3.51 9.66
C GLN A 28 6.05 -4.32 10.82
N GLU A 29 5.68 -3.66 11.93
CA GLU A 29 5.08 -4.35 13.07
C GLU A 29 3.73 -5.01 12.72
N LEU A 30 2.90 -4.35 11.91
CA LEU A 30 1.61 -4.87 11.47
C LEU A 30 1.78 -6.14 10.62
N PHE A 31 2.63 -6.08 9.59
CA PHE A 31 2.88 -7.21 8.70
C PHE A 31 3.59 -8.36 9.42
N SER A 32 4.53 -8.05 10.32
CA SER A 32 5.17 -9.05 11.18
C SER A 32 4.15 -9.80 12.05
N LYS A 33 3.16 -9.10 12.62
CA LYS A 33 2.06 -9.73 13.38
C LYS A 33 1.15 -10.60 12.51
N ALA A 34 0.98 -10.22 11.24
CA ALA A 34 0.17 -10.96 10.27
C ALA A 34 0.90 -12.16 9.66
N GLY A 35 2.19 -12.35 9.95
CA GLY A 35 3.02 -13.41 9.35
C GLY A 35 3.27 -13.21 7.86
N ALA A 36 3.15 -11.98 7.36
CA ALA A 36 3.37 -11.62 5.97
C ALA A 36 4.78 -11.02 5.81
N ASP A 37 5.52 -11.50 4.81
CA ASP A 37 6.88 -11.05 4.55
C ASP A 37 6.89 -9.60 4.03
N PHE A 38 7.75 -8.77 4.61
CA PHE A 38 7.75 -7.32 4.41
C PHE A 38 8.61 -6.87 3.21
N GLU A 39 9.31 -7.80 2.55
CA GLU A 39 10.36 -7.49 1.58
C GLU A 39 9.91 -6.70 0.34
N THR A 40 8.61 -6.62 0.07
CA THR A 40 8.06 -5.97 -1.14
C THR A 40 7.49 -4.56 -0.90
N MET A 41 7.60 -4.01 0.31
CA MET A 41 7.05 -2.68 0.58
C MET A 41 7.88 -1.55 -0.05
N THR A 42 7.21 -0.80 -0.92
CA THR A 42 7.76 0.38 -1.58
C THR A 42 7.00 1.62 -1.11
N GLU A 43 7.74 2.64 -0.65
CA GLU A 43 7.16 3.94 -0.32
C GLU A 43 6.75 4.65 -1.61
N VAL A 44 5.55 5.25 -1.61
CA VAL A 44 5.00 5.96 -2.77
C VAL A 44 4.46 7.32 -2.35
N GLU A 45 4.60 8.32 -3.23
CA GLU A 45 3.99 9.63 -3.05
C GLU A 45 2.60 9.66 -3.72
N GLU A 46 1.59 10.21 -3.03
CA GLU A 46 0.28 10.41 -3.63
C GLU A 46 0.30 11.66 -4.53
N HIS A 47 0.21 11.44 -5.85
CA HIS A 47 0.00 12.53 -6.80
C HIS A 47 -1.50 12.68 -7.08
N THR A 48 -2.19 13.51 -6.30
CA THR A 48 -3.56 13.93 -6.65
C THR A 48 -3.52 14.73 -7.96
N LYS A 49 -4.04 14.15 -9.05
CA LYS A 49 -4.25 14.91 -10.29
C LYS A 49 -5.18 16.08 -9.98
N SER A 50 -4.65 17.30 -10.01
CA SER A 50 -5.46 18.52 -10.07
C SER A 50 -6.43 18.37 -11.24
N SER A 51 -7.71 18.53 -10.96
CA SER A 51 -8.81 18.33 -11.91
C SER A 51 -8.53 19.07 -13.22
N TYR A 52 -8.40 18.34 -14.32
CA TYR A 52 -8.57 18.94 -15.64
C TYR A 52 -10.05 19.27 -15.77
N THR A 53 -10.39 20.55 -15.59
CA THR A 53 -11.65 21.10 -16.10
C THR A 53 -11.60 20.99 -17.62
N ALA A 54 -12.53 20.20 -18.17
CA ALA A 54 -12.78 20.07 -19.60
C ALA A 54 -13.18 21.41 -20.23
#